data_AF-A0A2Z2KTR6-F1
#
_entry.id   AF-A0A2Z2KTR6-F1
#
_cell.length_a   1.000
_cell.length_b   1.000
_cell.length_c   1.000
_cell.angle_alpha   90.00
_cell.angle_beta   90.00
_cell.angle_gamma   90.00
#
_symmetry.space_group_name_H-M   'P 1'
#
loop_
_entity.id
_entity.type
_entity.pdbx_description
1 polymer ?
#
loop_
_entity_poly.entity_id
_entity_poly.type
_entity_poly.pdbx_seq_one_letter_code
_entity_poly.pdbx_strand_id
1 'polypeptide(L)'
;MKKEIGVLMLVGSVLLSGCGPDKSAPVSQGSMSQPSSVQINAQNDNAESNMNLVVASEDQKVKLYANKEEGKGFNGVTLDVNGVTKEFDWTFTSTGSKPVALYTDLTGDGAEEAVVIMQTANGTQLDNYDIHVLNPKDLSEIKVQDFKDIVSQNIKSQVSKNDDGTLSITVETQGEKKKLKYNFDPSPDYNQSELGFGAIIIYYVEEQTIKLNFTGSVGTSPITACEFTATYTFNRDKNEFVVDQIDVKPVEE
;
A
#
# COMPACT_ATOMS: atom_id res chain seq x y z
N MET A 1 9.82 -22.96 39.73
CA MET A 1 11.30 -23.16 39.73
C MET A 1 11.83 -22.64 38.41
N LYS A 2 12.94 -21.90 38.37
CA LYS A 2 13.51 -21.37 37.13
C LYS A 2 14.23 -22.48 36.34
N LYS A 3 14.24 -22.36 35.01
CA LYS A 3 15.21 -23.03 34.13
C LYS A 3 15.71 -21.98 33.14
N GLU A 4 17.02 -21.73 33.17
CA GLU A 4 17.72 -20.87 32.23
C GLU A 4 18.37 -21.76 31.15
N ILE A 5 18.38 -21.30 29.91
CA ILE A 5 19.04 -22.00 28.78
C ILE A 5 20.27 -21.17 28.41
N GLY A 6 21.45 -21.78 28.54
CA GLY A 6 22.72 -21.12 28.30
C GLY A 6 23.04 -21.00 26.80
N VAL A 7 23.52 -19.83 26.39
CA VAL A 7 24.09 -19.59 25.05
C VAL A 7 25.58 -19.98 25.05
N LEU A 8 26.05 -20.63 23.97
CA LEU A 8 27.45 -21.00 23.76
C LEU A 8 27.92 -20.46 22.40
N MET A 9 29.02 -19.69 22.37
CA MET A 9 29.51 -18.96 21.18
C MET A 9 31.04 -19.10 21.01
N LEU A 10 31.48 -19.70 19.89
CA LEU A 10 32.84 -20.09 19.48
C LEU A 10 32.79 -20.42 17.96
N VAL A 11 33.72 -20.15 17.01
CA VAL A 11 35.02 -19.42 16.85
C VAL A 11 35.04 -18.95 15.37
N GLY A 12 35.72 -17.91 14.87
CA GLY A 12 36.59 -16.87 15.44
C GLY A 12 37.82 -16.56 14.56
N SER A 13 38.49 -15.41 14.80
CA SER A 13 39.83 -15.00 14.30
C SER A 13 40.17 -15.03 12.79
N VAL A 14 40.07 -13.84 12.18
CA VAL A 14 41.02 -13.14 11.26
C VAL A 14 42.21 -13.92 10.65
N LEU A 15 42.45 -13.68 9.34
CA LEU A 15 43.80 -13.67 8.73
C LEU A 15 44.03 -12.39 7.91
N LEU A 16 45.30 -11.96 7.83
CA LEU A 16 45.79 -10.77 7.10
C LEU A 16 46.90 -11.17 6.11
N SER A 17 46.85 -10.66 4.86
CA SER A 17 47.97 -10.42 3.91
C SER A 17 47.38 -10.07 2.53
N GLY A 18 48.00 -9.24 1.67
CA GLY A 18 49.24 -8.46 1.80
C GLY A 18 49.45 -7.54 0.57
N CYS A 19 50.54 -6.75 0.57
CA CYS A 19 50.93 -5.86 -0.53
C CYS A 19 51.42 -6.64 -1.79
N GLY A 20 51.62 -6.06 -2.98
CA GLY A 20 51.76 -4.63 -3.32
C GLY A 20 51.70 -4.33 -4.83
N PRO A 21 52.32 -3.23 -5.31
CA PRO A 21 52.01 -2.61 -6.61
C PRO A 21 53.06 -2.86 -7.71
N ASP A 22 52.79 -2.46 -8.95
CA ASP A 22 53.48 -1.26 -9.51
C ASP A 22 52.83 -0.67 -10.78
N LYS A 23 53.25 0.56 -11.13
CA LYS A 23 52.87 1.27 -12.38
C LYS A 23 54.03 1.30 -13.37
N SER A 24 53.74 1.29 -14.68
CA SER A 24 54.41 2.18 -15.66
C SER A 24 53.75 2.15 -17.04
N ALA A 25 53.65 3.32 -17.66
CA ALA A 25 53.54 3.50 -19.12
C ALA A 25 54.73 4.38 -19.55
N PRO A 26 55.15 4.34 -20.83
CA PRO A 26 55.01 5.58 -21.60
C PRO A 26 54.81 5.45 -23.15
N VAL A 27 53.86 6.24 -23.66
CA VAL A 27 54.06 7.23 -24.77
C VAL A 27 54.35 6.75 -26.22
N SER A 28 53.30 6.82 -27.06
CA SER A 28 53.23 7.57 -28.35
C SER A 28 53.41 6.91 -29.75
N GLN A 29 52.53 7.39 -30.65
CA GLN A 29 52.63 7.58 -32.11
C GLN A 29 52.55 6.39 -33.10
N GLY A 30 51.50 6.44 -33.94
CA GLY A 30 51.32 5.67 -35.18
C GLY A 30 49.85 5.70 -35.66
N SER A 31 49.58 6.31 -36.82
CA SER A 31 48.20 6.47 -37.35
C SER A 31 47.93 5.63 -38.59
N MET A 32 46.77 4.94 -38.61
CA MET A 32 46.17 4.20 -39.75
C MET A 32 47.00 2.99 -40.27
N SER A 33 46.41 1.87 -40.71
CA SER A 33 45.03 1.61 -41.19
C SER A 33 44.49 0.24 -40.72
N GLN A 34 43.16 0.04 -40.79
CA GLN A 34 42.54 -1.30 -40.69
C GLN A 34 42.88 -2.18 -41.91
N PRO A 35 42.77 -3.52 -41.78
CA PRO A 35 41.51 -4.18 -42.11
C PRO A 35 40.94 -5.07 -40.99
N SER A 36 39.65 -5.40 -41.10
CA SER A 36 38.86 -6.02 -40.04
C SER A 36 39.20 -7.49 -39.77
N SER A 37 39.34 -7.86 -38.50
CA SER A 37 39.20 -9.24 -38.01
C SER A 37 37.82 -9.43 -37.36
N VAL A 38 37.24 -10.62 -37.53
CA VAL A 38 35.92 -10.93 -36.96
C VAL A 38 36.08 -11.27 -35.48
N GLN A 39 35.67 -10.35 -34.60
CA GLN A 39 35.42 -10.71 -33.20
C GLN A 39 34.00 -11.24 -33.07
N ILE A 40 33.88 -12.55 -32.85
CA ILE A 40 32.65 -13.18 -32.38
C ILE A 40 32.48 -12.74 -30.93
N ASN A 41 31.77 -11.62 -30.74
CA ASN A 41 31.44 -11.15 -29.41
C ASN A 41 30.34 -12.07 -28.86
N ALA A 42 30.71 -12.98 -27.96
CA ALA A 42 29.74 -13.78 -27.24
C ALA A 42 28.94 -12.83 -26.33
N GLN A 43 27.76 -12.41 -26.80
CA GLN A 43 26.81 -11.71 -25.93
C GLN A 43 26.43 -12.68 -24.82
N ASN A 44 26.88 -12.34 -23.61
CA ASN A 44 26.48 -13.03 -22.40
C ASN A 44 25.02 -12.63 -22.15
N ASP A 45 24.07 -13.49 -22.53
CA ASP A 45 22.64 -13.28 -22.39
C ASP A 45 22.20 -13.36 -20.91
N ASN A 46 22.73 -12.46 -20.10
CA ASN A 46 22.25 -12.16 -18.76
C ASN A 46 21.44 -10.86 -18.81
N ALA A 47 20.33 -10.92 -19.56
CA ALA A 47 19.32 -9.86 -19.61
C ALA A 47 18.47 -9.87 -18.33
N GLU A 48 19.13 -9.79 -17.17
CA GLU A 48 18.50 -9.32 -15.94
C GLU A 48 18.02 -7.89 -16.22
N SER A 49 16.71 -7.75 -16.43
CA SER A 49 16.10 -6.49 -16.81
C SER A 49 16.30 -5.45 -15.72
N ASN A 50 16.76 -4.25 -16.10
CA ASN A 50 16.90 -3.08 -15.20
C ASN A 50 15.53 -2.50 -14.78
N MET A 51 14.64 -3.34 -14.26
CA MET A 51 13.35 -2.97 -13.70
C MET A 51 13.56 -2.38 -12.30
N ASN A 52 13.01 -1.19 -12.04
CA ASN A 52 13.15 -0.53 -10.74
C ASN A 52 12.21 -1.20 -9.72
N LEU A 53 12.76 -1.96 -8.77
CA LEU A 53 12.01 -2.66 -7.72
C LEU A 53 11.48 -1.66 -6.68
N VAL A 54 10.15 -1.52 -6.62
CA VAL A 54 9.45 -0.59 -5.71
C VAL A 54 9.25 -1.22 -4.33
N VAL A 55 8.74 -2.44 -4.28
CA VAL A 55 8.49 -3.24 -3.07
C VAL A 55 8.52 -4.73 -3.39
N ALA A 56 8.83 -5.56 -2.39
CA ALA A 56 8.60 -7.00 -2.42
C ALA A 56 8.02 -7.47 -1.07
N SER A 57 7.28 -8.59 -1.07
CA SER A 57 6.81 -9.25 0.16
C SER A 57 7.98 -9.82 0.98
N GLU A 58 7.77 -10.09 2.27
CA GLU A 58 8.83 -10.63 3.14
C GLU A 58 9.41 -11.96 2.62
N ASP A 59 8.55 -12.82 2.09
CA ASP A 59 8.91 -14.10 1.46
C ASP A 59 9.42 -13.97 0.01
N GLN A 60 9.51 -12.74 -0.52
CA GLN A 60 9.93 -12.40 -1.89
C GLN A 60 9.07 -13.02 -3.02
N LYS A 61 7.91 -13.62 -2.70
CA LYS A 61 7.01 -14.20 -3.69
C LYS A 61 6.31 -13.15 -4.55
N VAL A 62 5.95 -12.00 -3.98
CA VAL A 62 5.35 -10.86 -4.68
C VAL A 62 6.37 -9.74 -4.81
N LYS A 63 6.55 -9.20 -6.02
CA LYS A 63 7.44 -8.07 -6.30
C LYS A 63 6.75 -7.09 -7.24
N LEU A 64 6.79 -5.80 -6.89
CA LEU A 64 6.27 -4.72 -7.71
C LEU A 64 7.43 -3.92 -8.30
N TYR A 65 7.48 -3.86 -9.62
CA TYR A 65 8.45 -3.10 -10.39
C TYR A 65 7.78 -1.92 -11.08
N ALA A 66 8.49 -0.80 -11.19
CA ALA A 66 8.01 0.34 -11.95
C ALA A 66 8.47 0.28 -13.42
N ASN A 67 7.55 0.57 -14.34
CA ASN A 67 7.84 0.50 -15.79
C ASN A 67 8.36 1.84 -16.33
N LYS A 68 7.87 2.98 -15.81
CA LYS A 68 8.30 4.33 -16.17
C LYS A 68 8.23 5.26 -14.96
N GLU A 69 9.30 6.01 -14.70
CA GLU A 69 9.29 7.08 -13.70
C GLU A 69 8.68 8.35 -14.31
N GLU A 70 7.71 8.99 -13.64
CA GLU A 70 7.05 10.20 -14.11
C GLU A 70 7.02 11.27 -13.00
N GLY A 71 8.05 12.12 -12.99
CA GLY A 71 8.21 13.20 -12.02
C GLY A 71 8.56 12.69 -10.62
N LYS A 72 7.55 12.56 -9.76
CA LYS A 72 7.65 11.85 -8.47
C LYS A 72 6.92 10.51 -8.49
N GLY A 73 6.06 10.26 -9.47
CA GLY A 73 5.28 9.04 -9.56
C GLY A 73 5.90 8.02 -10.49
N PHE A 74 5.15 6.96 -10.72
CA PHE A 74 5.42 6.00 -11.78
C PHE A 74 4.13 5.70 -12.53
N ASN A 75 4.25 5.49 -13.84
CA ASN A 75 3.13 5.33 -14.76
C ASN A 75 3.21 3.94 -15.41
N GLY A 76 2.40 3.04 -14.88
CA GLY A 76 2.45 1.61 -15.17
C GLY A 76 3.50 0.87 -14.35
N VAL A 77 3.16 -0.36 -13.97
CA VAL A 77 3.96 -1.27 -13.13
C VAL A 77 3.97 -2.68 -13.71
N THR A 78 5.01 -3.44 -13.40
CA THR A 78 5.05 -4.89 -13.61
C THR A 78 4.96 -5.57 -12.26
N LEU A 79 3.96 -6.44 -12.09
CA LEU A 79 3.88 -7.33 -10.94
C LEU A 79 4.52 -8.67 -11.31
N ASP A 80 5.38 -9.19 -10.44
CA ASP A 80 5.87 -10.57 -10.42
C ASP A 80 5.28 -11.27 -9.19
N VAL A 81 4.60 -12.41 -9.41
CA VAL A 81 4.14 -13.32 -8.36
C VAL A 81 4.64 -14.72 -8.67
N ASN A 82 5.62 -15.21 -7.89
CA ASN A 82 6.23 -16.52 -8.06
C ASN A 82 6.77 -16.81 -9.48
N GLY A 83 7.18 -15.79 -10.25
CA GLY A 83 7.64 -15.90 -11.63
C GLY A 83 6.54 -15.76 -12.69
N VAL A 84 5.27 -15.61 -12.30
CA VAL A 84 4.19 -15.16 -13.19
C VAL A 84 4.24 -13.63 -13.24
N THR A 85 4.39 -13.05 -14.42
CA THR A 85 4.52 -11.59 -14.59
C THR A 85 3.41 -10.98 -15.43
N LYS A 86 3.00 -9.75 -15.09
CA LYS A 86 2.00 -8.98 -15.83
C LYS A 86 2.19 -7.47 -15.64
N GLU A 87 2.00 -6.71 -16.72
CA GLU A 87 1.93 -5.25 -16.67
C GLU A 87 0.53 -4.76 -16.31
N PHE A 88 0.46 -3.69 -15.52
CA PHE A 88 -0.77 -3.00 -15.12
C PHE A 88 -0.60 -1.49 -15.29
N ASP A 89 -1.65 -0.81 -15.74
CA ASP A 89 -1.70 0.66 -15.87
C ASP A 89 -1.90 1.38 -14.52
N TRP A 90 -1.57 0.74 -13.39
CA TRP A 90 -1.66 1.38 -12.08
C TRP A 90 -0.67 2.55 -12.00
N THR A 91 -1.17 3.72 -11.58
CA THR A 91 -0.38 4.94 -11.42
C THR A 91 -0.29 5.31 -9.95
N PHE A 92 0.91 5.56 -9.42
CA PHE A 92 1.07 6.13 -8.07
C PHE A 92 2.00 7.34 -8.07
N THR A 93 1.76 8.27 -7.16
CA THR A 93 2.67 9.41 -6.90
C THR A 93 3.51 9.08 -5.68
N SER A 94 4.84 9.28 -5.71
CA SER A 94 5.63 9.19 -4.47
C SER A 94 5.35 10.38 -3.56
N THR A 95 4.39 10.12 -2.68
CA THR A 95 3.91 10.93 -1.55
C THR A 95 4.86 10.87 -0.35
N GLY A 96 5.71 9.84 -0.26
CA GLY A 96 6.69 9.62 0.81
C GLY A 96 6.59 8.23 1.44
N SER A 97 5.39 7.65 1.49
CA SER A 97 5.20 6.24 1.81
C SER A 97 5.67 5.34 0.67
N LYS A 98 6.15 4.14 1.01
CA LYS A 98 6.29 3.06 0.03
C LYS A 98 4.99 2.26 -0.06
N PRO A 99 4.68 1.65 -1.21
CA PRO A 99 3.73 0.55 -1.30
C PRO A 99 4.03 -0.58 -0.31
N VAL A 100 3.00 -1.35 0.03
CA VAL A 100 3.10 -2.61 0.78
C VAL A 100 2.76 -3.75 -0.18
N ALA A 101 3.53 -4.84 -0.15
CA ALA A 101 3.23 -6.07 -0.86
C ALA A 101 3.15 -7.25 0.12
N LEU A 102 2.10 -8.06 0.02
CA LEU A 102 1.86 -9.23 0.88
C LEU A 102 1.50 -10.44 0.01
N TYR A 103 1.69 -11.63 0.57
CA TYR A 103 1.22 -12.89 -0.01
C TYR A 103 0.55 -13.70 1.09
N THR A 104 -0.76 -13.94 0.99
CA THR A 104 -1.55 -14.48 2.12
C THR A 104 -2.92 -14.97 1.67
N ASP A 105 -3.47 -16.01 2.32
CA ASP A 105 -4.80 -16.56 2.01
C ASP A 105 -5.90 -15.62 2.50
N LEU A 106 -6.47 -14.82 1.60
CA LEU A 106 -7.58 -13.90 1.89
C LEU A 106 -8.94 -14.52 1.53
N THR A 107 -8.97 -15.45 0.57
CA THR A 107 -10.20 -16.12 0.12
C THR A 107 -10.64 -17.27 1.06
N GLY A 108 -9.78 -17.71 1.96
CA GLY A 108 -9.98 -18.83 2.87
C GLY A 108 -10.12 -20.15 2.13
N ASP A 109 -9.34 -20.37 1.06
CA ASP A 109 -9.35 -21.59 0.24
C ASP A 109 -8.08 -22.46 0.41
N GLY A 110 -7.05 -21.93 1.08
CA GLY A 110 -5.75 -22.57 1.29
C GLY A 110 -4.68 -22.18 0.26
N ALA A 111 -5.01 -21.37 -0.75
CA ALA A 111 -4.05 -20.69 -1.61
C ALA A 111 -3.81 -19.25 -1.14
N GLU A 112 -2.60 -18.74 -1.37
CA GLU A 112 -2.21 -17.38 -0.99
C GLU A 112 -2.48 -16.40 -2.15
N GLU A 113 -3.27 -15.35 -1.92
CA GLU A 113 -3.42 -14.22 -2.85
C GLU A 113 -2.21 -13.26 -2.78
N ALA A 114 -1.90 -12.62 -3.90
CA ALA A 114 -0.99 -11.47 -3.91
C ALA A 114 -1.76 -10.18 -3.60
N VAL A 115 -1.24 -9.35 -2.69
CA VAL A 115 -1.84 -8.08 -2.28
C VAL A 115 -0.85 -6.95 -2.48
N VAL A 116 -1.31 -5.85 -3.08
CA VAL A 116 -0.55 -4.60 -3.22
C VAL A 116 -1.39 -3.44 -2.72
N ILE A 117 -0.86 -2.69 -1.75
CA ILE A 117 -1.50 -1.48 -1.19
C ILE A 117 -0.61 -0.28 -1.50
N MET A 118 -1.18 0.78 -2.08
CA MET A 118 -0.44 1.95 -2.56
C MET A 118 -1.11 3.25 -2.12
N GLN A 119 -0.32 4.22 -1.66
CA GLN A 119 -0.83 5.56 -1.32
C GLN A 119 -1.10 6.33 -2.63
N THR A 120 -2.34 6.78 -2.82
CA THR A 120 -2.79 7.49 -4.03
C THR A 120 -2.92 9.00 -3.81
N ALA A 121 -3.12 9.47 -2.57
CA ALA A 121 -3.01 10.88 -2.21
C ALA A 121 -2.48 11.09 -0.78
N ASN A 122 -1.73 12.18 -0.57
CA ASN A 122 -1.26 12.60 0.75
C ASN A 122 -1.24 14.13 0.89
N GLY A 123 -1.49 14.62 2.11
CA GLY A 123 -1.38 16.02 2.49
C GLY A 123 -1.84 16.26 3.93
N THR A 124 -1.94 17.54 4.34
CA THR A 124 -2.46 17.89 5.66
C THR A 124 -3.93 17.47 5.79
N GLN A 125 -4.21 16.48 6.65
CA GLN A 125 -5.53 15.83 6.79
C GLN A 125 -6.02 15.16 5.48
N LEU A 126 -5.10 14.71 4.63
CA LEU A 126 -5.38 13.91 3.44
C LEU A 126 -4.48 12.67 3.42
N ASP A 127 -5.05 11.48 3.49
CA ASP A 127 -4.29 10.22 3.44
C ASP A 127 -5.10 9.07 2.83
N ASN A 128 -4.95 8.87 1.51
CA ASN A 128 -5.74 7.91 0.75
C ASN A 128 -4.85 6.84 0.11
N TYR A 129 -5.32 5.59 0.17
CA TYR A 129 -4.71 4.40 -0.39
C TYR A 129 -5.70 3.64 -1.27
N ASP A 130 -5.16 2.93 -2.25
CA ASP A 130 -5.86 1.94 -3.06
C ASP A 130 -5.29 0.54 -2.74
N ILE A 131 -6.10 -0.50 -2.94
CA ILE A 131 -5.72 -1.91 -2.73
C ILE A 131 -6.03 -2.74 -3.98
N HIS A 132 -5.07 -3.56 -4.39
CA HIS A 132 -5.23 -4.58 -5.41
C HIS A 132 -5.00 -5.96 -4.78
N VAL A 133 -5.90 -6.90 -5.05
CA VAL A 133 -5.79 -8.31 -4.64
C VAL A 133 -5.84 -9.15 -5.90
N LEU A 134 -4.92 -10.10 -6.06
CA LEU A 134 -4.70 -10.82 -7.32
C LEU A 134 -4.58 -12.32 -7.13
N ASN A 135 -5.18 -13.06 -8.06
CA ASN A 135 -4.97 -14.50 -8.14
C ASN A 135 -3.53 -14.81 -8.62
N PRO A 136 -2.74 -15.62 -7.90
CA PRO A 136 -1.34 -15.86 -8.26
C PRO A 136 -1.12 -16.66 -9.55
N LYS A 137 -2.18 -17.28 -10.10
CA LYS A 137 -2.07 -18.20 -11.25
C LYS A 137 -2.08 -17.48 -12.60
N ASP A 138 -2.79 -16.35 -12.68
CA ASP A 138 -3.01 -15.59 -13.93
C ASP A 138 -2.97 -14.06 -13.75
N LEU A 139 -2.79 -13.58 -12.52
CA LEU A 139 -2.80 -12.17 -12.14
C LEU A 139 -4.09 -11.44 -12.58
N SER A 140 -5.22 -12.14 -12.54
CA SER A 140 -6.55 -11.52 -12.50
C SER A 140 -6.74 -10.78 -11.16
N GLU A 141 -7.27 -9.56 -11.21
CA GLU A 141 -7.62 -8.80 -10.00
C GLU A 141 -8.94 -9.34 -9.43
N ILE A 142 -8.91 -9.78 -8.17
CA ILE A 142 -10.10 -10.10 -7.38
C ILE A 142 -10.63 -8.77 -6.85
N LYS A 143 -11.83 -8.38 -7.32
CA LYS A 143 -12.42 -7.08 -6.99
C LYS A 143 -12.59 -6.91 -5.48
N VAL A 144 -12.18 -5.76 -4.96
CA VAL A 144 -12.55 -5.26 -3.62
C VAL A 144 -13.66 -4.22 -3.76
N GLN A 145 -14.67 -4.23 -2.89
CA GLN A 145 -15.75 -3.24 -2.91
C GLN A 145 -15.21 -1.83 -2.63
N ASP A 146 -15.52 -0.89 -3.53
CA ASP A 146 -15.04 0.49 -3.49
C ASP A 146 -15.54 1.25 -2.26
N PHE A 147 -14.69 2.15 -1.76
CA PHE A 147 -14.98 3.02 -0.63
C PHE A 147 -16.27 3.84 -0.79
N LYS A 148 -16.56 4.37 -1.99
CA LYS A 148 -17.76 5.19 -2.26
C LYS A 148 -19.01 4.32 -2.33
N ASP A 149 -18.90 3.09 -2.82
CA ASP A 149 -19.95 2.08 -2.71
C ASP A 149 -20.25 1.76 -1.24
N ILE A 150 -19.22 1.56 -0.41
CA ILE A 150 -19.38 1.31 1.03
C ILE A 150 -20.11 2.47 1.70
N VAL A 151 -19.64 3.72 1.52
CA VAL A 151 -20.25 4.93 2.10
C VAL A 151 -21.70 5.08 1.64
N SER A 152 -21.95 5.08 0.32
CA SER A 152 -23.28 5.38 -0.23
C SER A 152 -24.34 4.29 0.00
N GLN A 153 -23.93 3.03 0.16
CA GLN A 153 -24.86 1.91 0.34
C GLN A 153 -25.10 1.58 1.82
N ASN A 154 -24.11 1.76 2.71
CA ASN A 154 -24.15 1.25 4.08
C ASN A 154 -24.21 2.33 5.17
N ILE A 155 -23.90 3.60 4.84
CA ILE A 155 -23.74 4.67 5.83
C ILE A 155 -24.75 5.79 5.56
N LYS A 156 -25.48 6.19 6.60
CA LYS A 156 -26.20 7.47 6.63
C LYS A 156 -25.67 8.28 7.80
N SER A 157 -25.64 9.59 7.66
CA SER A 157 -25.24 10.47 8.75
C SER A 157 -26.18 11.67 8.87
N GLN A 158 -26.20 12.27 10.04
CA GLN A 158 -26.85 13.56 10.28
C GLN A 158 -25.95 14.37 11.22
N VAL A 159 -25.48 15.50 10.74
CA VAL A 159 -24.78 16.52 11.51
C VAL A 159 -25.84 17.48 12.07
N SER A 160 -25.72 17.86 13.34
CA SER A 160 -26.67 18.75 14.01
C SER A 160 -25.93 19.65 14.99
N LYS A 161 -25.96 20.94 14.69
CA LYS A 161 -25.38 22.02 15.48
C LYS A 161 -26.44 22.51 16.45
N ASN A 162 -26.09 22.68 17.73
CA ASN A 162 -27.05 23.08 18.76
C ASN A 162 -26.80 24.54 19.18
N ASP A 163 -27.86 25.24 19.62
CA ASP A 163 -27.80 26.66 20.03
C ASP A 163 -26.90 26.91 21.25
N ASP A 164 -26.52 25.85 21.99
CA ASP A 164 -25.57 25.89 23.11
C ASP A 164 -24.10 25.79 22.66
N GLY A 165 -23.84 25.70 21.34
CA GLY A 165 -22.50 25.55 20.76
C GLY A 165 -21.98 24.12 20.73
N THR A 166 -22.75 23.12 21.14
CA THR A 166 -22.36 21.70 21.07
C THR A 166 -22.65 21.09 19.69
N LEU A 167 -21.87 20.08 19.32
CA LEU A 167 -22.08 19.30 18.10
C LEU A 167 -22.71 17.94 18.44
N SER A 168 -23.75 17.56 17.70
CA SER A 168 -24.35 16.22 17.74
C SER A 168 -24.29 15.59 16.36
N ILE A 169 -23.70 14.39 16.28
CA ILE A 169 -23.62 13.61 15.04
C ILE A 169 -24.36 12.30 15.27
N THR A 170 -25.28 11.97 14.37
CA THR A 170 -25.91 10.66 14.29
C THR A 170 -25.33 9.91 13.10
N VAL A 171 -24.94 8.65 13.30
CA VAL A 171 -24.48 7.75 12.23
C VAL A 171 -25.33 6.49 12.25
N GLU A 172 -25.69 5.99 11.08
CA GLU A 172 -26.43 4.74 10.89
C GLU A 172 -25.62 3.85 9.95
N THR A 173 -25.11 2.73 10.46
CA THR A 173 -24.31 1.75 9.71
C THR A 173 -24.98 0.39 9.77
N GLN A 174 -25.26 -0.22 8.62
CA GLN A 174 -25.83 -1.58 8.49
C GLN A 174 -27.14 -1.84 9.28
N GLY A 175 -27.84 -0.78 9.70
CA GLY A 175 -29.06 -0.82 10.51
C GLY A 175 -28.87 -0.49 11.99
N GLU A 176 -27.63 -0.48 12.50
CA GLU A 176 -27.31 0.05 13.83
C GLU A 176 -27.22 1.59 13.80
N LYS A 177 -27.55 2.24 14.92
CA LYS A 177 -27.65 3.71 14.99
C LYS A 177 -26.90 4.28 16.19
N LYS A 178 -25.74 4.88 15.93
CA LYS A 178 -24.88 5.52 16.92
C LYS A 178 -25.16 7.02 17.02
N LYS A 179 -25.07 7.56 18.23
CA LYS A 179 -25.12 9.02 18.48
C LYS A 179 -23.82 9.43 19.16
N LEU A 180 -23.16 10.42 18.58
CA LEU A 180 -21.94 11.03 19.05
C LEU A 180 -22.26 12.47 19.47
N LYS A 181 -21.62 12.93 20.54
CA LYS A 181 -21.81 14.28 21.10
C LYS A 181 -20.46 14.85 21.49
N TYR A 182 -20.23 16.10 21.13
CA TYR A 182 -18.99 16.83 21.40
C TYR A 182 -19.37 18.13 22.09
N ASN A 183 -18.56 18.56 23.06
CA ASN A 183 -18.87 19.72 23.90
C ASN A 183 -18.74 21.06 23.15
N PHE A 184 -18.30 21.02 21.89
CA PHE A 184 -18.03 22.15 21.02
C PHE A 184 -18.25 21.76 19.55
N ASP A 185 -18.76 22.68 18.73
CA ASP A 185 -18.73 22.60 17.28
C ASP A 185 -17.43 23.26 16.76
N PRO A 186 -16.51 22.50 16.13
CA PRO A 186 -15.23 23.04 15.68
C PRO A 186 -15.32 23.81 14.36
N SER A 187 -16.50 23.92 13.74
CA SER A 187 -16.70 24.70 12.51
C SER A 187 -18.09 25.36 12.47
N PRO A 188 -18.44 26.22 13.46
CA PRO A 188 -19.81 26.67 13.71
C PRO A 188 -20.45 27.34 12.49
N ASP A 189 -19.73 28.24 11.81
CA ASP A 189 -20.20 28.99 10.64
C ASP A 189 -20.38 28.13 9.37
N TYR A 190 -19.87 26.89 9.32
CA TYR A 190 -19.97 26.02 8.15
C TYR A 190 -21.25 25.18 8.19
N ASN A 191 -22.23 25.54 7.36
CA ASN A 191 -23.49 24.78 7.26
C ASN A 191 -23.29 23.43 6.54
N GLN A 192 -23.56 22.34 7.27
CA GLN A 192 -23.34 20.97 6.84
C GLN A 192 -24.37 20.05 7.53
N SER A 193 -25.10 19.24 6.75
CA SER A 193 -26.15 18.34 7.25
C SER A 193 -25.71 16.88 7.39
N GLU A 194 -24.63 16.49 6.70
CA GLU A 194 -24.11 15.11 6.61
C GLU A 194 -22.58 15.14 6.66
N LEU A 195 -21.95 14.06 7.13
CA LEU A 195 -20.49 13.96 7.24
C LEU A 195 -19.81 14.04 5.87
N GLY A 196 -18.67 14.73 5.82
CA GLY A 196 -17.74 14.66 4.69
C GLY A 196 -16.95 13.36 4.74
N PHE A 197 -16.62 12.79 3.58
CA PHE A 197 -15.95 11.50 3.46
C PHE A 197 -14.84 11.54 2.39
N GLY A 198 -13.81 10.71 2.56
CA GLY A 198 -12.74 10.53 1.56
C GLY A 198 -11.51 11.41 1.73
N ALA A 199 -11.37 12.04 2.89
CA ALA A 199 -10.14 12.71 3.32
C ALA A 199 -9.09 11.72 3.87
N ILE A 200 -9.53 10.64 4.53
CA ILE A 200 -8.66 9.53 4.94
C ILE A 200 -9.33 8.22 4.50
N ILE A 201 -8.57 7.38 3.79
CA ILE A 201 -8.97 6.07 3.23
C ILE A 201 -7.72 5.16 3.32
N ILE A 202 -7.58 4.38 4.38
CA ILE A 202 -6.37 3.58 4.65
C ILE A 202 -6.72 2.10 4.67
N TYR A 203 -6.32 1.37 3.62
CA TYR A 203 -6.39 -0.08 3.56
C TYR A 203 -5.22 -0.74 4.29
N TYR A 204 -5.51 -1.88 4.93
CA TYR A 204 -4.52 -2.76 5.54
C TYR A 204 -5.03 -4.21 5.54
N VAL A 205 -4.13 -5.16 5.79
CA VAL A 205 -4.48 -6.56 6.05
C VAL A 205 -4.07 -6.89 7.47
N GLU A 206 -4.98 -7.46 8.24
CA GLU A 206 -4.79 -7.90 9.62
C GLU A 206 -5.43 -9.27 9.78
N GLU A 207 -4.70 -10.26 10.31
CA GLU A 207 -5.18 -11.63 10.52
C GLU A 207 -5.89 -12.22 9.27
N GLN A 208 -5.22 -12.16 8.11
CA GLN A 208 -5.73 -12.62 6.80
C GLN A 208 -7.05 -11.95 6.35
N THR A 209 -7.38 -10.80 6.92
CA THR A 209 -8.62 -10.05 6.62
C THR A 209 -8.29 -8.66 6.10
N ILE A 210 -8.88 -8.27 4.96
CA ILE A 210 -8.79 -6.89 4.46
C ILE A 210 -9.62 -5.98 5.39
N LYS A 211 -9.02 -4.87 5.82
CA LYS A 211 -9.68 -3.83 6.58
C LYS A 211 -9.42 -2.46 5.96
N LEU A 212 -10.37 -1.55 6.14
CA LEU A 212 -10.33 -0.18 5.66
C LEU A 212 -10.69 0.77 6.80
N ASN A 213 -9.74 1.59 7.22
CA ASN A 213 -9.99 2.70 8.13
C ASN A 213 -10.27 3.98 7.32
N PHE A 214 -11.33 4.71 7.67
CA PHE A 214 -11.70 5.96 7.00
C PHE A 214 -12.38 6.93 7.95
N THR A 215 -12.46 8.21 7.58
CA THR A 215 -13.01 9.26 8.44
C THR A 215 -14.29 9.89 7.90
N GLY A 216 -15.18 10.22 8.85
CA GLY A 216 -16.27 11.16 8.67
C GLY A 216 -15.90 12.51 9.29
N SER A 217 -16.01 13.58 8.53
CA SER A 217 -15.47 14.90 8.88
C SER A 217 -16.50 16.05 8.82
N VAL A 218 -16.16 17.16 9.48
CA VAL A 218 -16.92 18.41 9.45
C VAL A 218 -16.04 19.62 9.12
N GLY A 219 -16.63 20.65 8.52
CA GLY A 219 -15.95 21.93 8.24
C GLY A 219 -15.24 22.00 6.88
N THR A 220 -14.68 23.18 6.58
CA THR A 220 -14.05 23.51 5.28
C THR A 220 -12.62 23.00 5.10
N SER A 221 -11.88 22.84 6.19
CA SER A 221 -10.66 22.03 6.25
C SER A 221 -11.04 20.82 7.11
N PRO A 222 -11.28 19.64 6.52
CA PRO A 222 -12.15 18.62 7.10
C PRO A 222 -11.59 18.08 8.42
N ILE A 223 -12.22 18.48 9.52
CA ILE A 223 -11.89 18.05 10.88
C ILE A 223 -12.54 16.68 11.08
N THR A 224 -11.74 15.65 11.35
CA THR A 224 -12.27 14.32 11.68
C THR A 224 -13.15 14.40 12.92
N ALA A 225 -14.43 14.03 12.79
CA ALA A 225 -15.34 13.92 13.92
C ALA A 225 -15.42 12.46 14.41
N CYS A 226 -15.42 11.50 13.48
CA CYS A 226 -15.50 10.09 13.78
C CYS A 226 -14.71 9.22 12.80
N GLU A 227 -14.19 8.12 13.31
CA GLU A 227 -13.47 7.10 12.58
C GLU A 227 -14.37 5.91 12.30
N PHE A 228 -14.15 5.26 11.16
CA PHE A 228 -14.85 4.07 10.72
C PHE A 228 -13.83 2.97 10.42
N THR A 229 -14.14 1.73 10.81
CA THR A 229 -13.37 0.54 10.41
C THR A 229 -14.32 -0.40 9.68
N ALA A 230 -14.16 -0.51 8.36
CA ALA A 230 -14.82 -1.53 7.55
C ALA A 230 -13.95 -2.80 7.52
N THR A 231 -14.57 -3.94 7.77
CA THR A 231 -13.97 -5.28 7.69
C THR A 231 -14.62 -6.02 6.52
N TYR A 232 -13.81 -6.61 5.64
CA TYR A 232 -14.29 -7.30 4.43
C TYR A 232 -14.39 -8.81 4.62
N THR A 233 -15.25 -9.44 3.82
CA THR A 233 -15.37 -10.90 3.66
C THR A 233 -15.35 -11.28 2.18
N PHE A 234 -14.90 -12.49 1.85
CA PHE A 234 -14.84 -12.96 0.47
C PHE A 234 -16.16 -13.59 0.00
N ASN A 235 -16.82 -12.94 -0.98
CA ASN A 235 -18.04 -13.44 -1.60
C ASN A 235 -17.70 -14.44 -2.72
N ARG A 236 -17.69 -15.73 -2.38
CA ARG A 236 -17.35 -16.84 -3.30
C ARG A 236 -18.28 -16.93 -4.52
N ASP A 237 -19.56 -16.58 -4.40
CA ASP A 237 -20.53 -16.65 -5.51
C ASP A 237 -20.26 -15.60 -6.60
N LYS A 238 -19.59 -14.50 -6.24
CA LYS A 238 -19.27 -13.37 -7.13
C LYS A 238 -17.78 -13.23 -7.45
N ASN A 239 -16.90 -13.88 -6.68
CA ASN A 239 -15.45 -13.66 -6.71
C ASN A 239 -15.07 -12.17 -6.45
N GLU A 240 -15.65 -11.57 -5.41
CA GLU A 240 -15.32 -10.21 -4.94
C GLU A 240 -15.26 -10.16 -3.40
N PHE A 241 -14.42 -9.28 -2.83
CA PHE A 241 -14.45 -8.93 -1.42
C PHE A 241 -15.50 -7.84 -1.19
N VAL A 242 -16.43 -8.07 -0.25
CA VAL A 242 -17.49 -7.14 0.14
C VAL A 242 -17.34 -6.75 1.60
N VAL A 243 -17.89 -5.60 2.01
CA VAL A 243 -17.92 -5.23 3.42
C VAL A 243 -18.89 -6.13 4.20
N ASP A 244 -18.42 -6.65 5.33
CA ASP A 244 -19.18 -7.53 6.24
C ASP A 244 -19.62 -6.77 7.51
N GLN A 245 -18.72 -5.98 8.09
CA GLN A 245 -18.96 -5.18 9.29
C GLN A 245 -18.39 -3.76 9.13
N ILE A 246 -19.11 -2.73 9.63
CA ILE A 246 -18.65 -1.34 9.72
C ILE A 246 -18.80 -0.83 11.16
N ASP A 247 -17.67 -0.80 11.88
CA ASP A 247 -17.58 -0.17 13.19
C ASP A 247 -17.43 1.36 13.06
N VAL A 248 -17.96 2.10 14.04
CA VAL A 248 -17.85 3.58 14.12
C VAL A 248 -17.39 4.00 15.51
N LYS A 249 -16.39 4.87 15.61
CA LYS A 249 -15.85 5.42 16.87
C LYS A 249 -15.84 6.97 16.82
N PRO A 250 -16.14 7.67 17.92
CA PRO A 250 -15.77 9.09 18.01
C PRO A 250 -14.24 9.22 18.00
N VAL A 251 -13.72 10.37 17.57
CA VAL A 251 -12.38 10.79 17.99
C VAL A 251 -12.44 11.11 19.50
N GLU A 252 -11.44 10.67 20.26
CA GLU A 252 -11.29 11.04 21.68
C GLU A 252 -10.56 12.40 21.80
N GLU A 253 -11.03 13.27 22.71
CA GLU A 253 -10.47 14.59 23.04
C GLU A 253 -9.46 14.51 24.21
#